data_AF-A0AAW1JG09-F1
#
_entry.id   AF-A0AAW1JG09-F1
#
_cell.length_a   1.000
_cell.length_b   1.000
_cell.length_c   1.000
_cell.angle_alpha   90.00
_cell.angle_beta   90.00
_cell.angle_gamma   90.00
#
_symmetry.space_group_name_H-M   'P 1'
#
loop_
_entity.id
_entity.type
_entity.pdbx_description
1 polymer ?
#
loop_
_entity_poly.entity_id
_entity_poly.type
_entity_poly.pdbx_seq_one_letter_code
_entity_poly.pdbx_strand_id
1 'polypeptide(L)'
;MVLAYLNAVQALYKHPSIGNPLNIVLVRMDIMKVQPRRLPHYDGDRSQLLNSFCEYQHELNSQDDQYDEHWDMALYVSGLDFFAYENGRKNGATMGLATVGGVCYSRYSCIIAEFGTTNIFGKPYPSAGFTSVYILAHEIGHNLGMHHDNNGNSCSKDGYIMSPSRGTQGETIWSPCSADVMYNLGWADCLKDKGKQKQQLNHSKFMEHPGMTYTAKRQCELLLRDKDAYVVPENDLGVICYSLRCQTPHRSGYYFAGPALEGTECGNNLYCYGGDCIKRLPKPITLKPGGWGPWRLSDCKSGCIEKSTGYQIQQRDCNNPSPLNTDKGCEGLSYQHVLCEDTNICKTNRKSAIQYASEKCKLFASKVPELDPKGAGLQSSHENNRLWMGCAIFCRRHEGSYYTPRIELTDVGIDPYFPDGTWCHNENGEDYYCNNRHCLAESFAFSKNWFKGHMSTNMDIPQNAIPNNVVPPEFKSFLSLGSDGKPLKIDSDFRISLPKNEDWETDDYVLLPNIDA
;
A
#
# COMPACT_ATOMS: atom_id res chain seq x y z
N MET A 1 -1.01 -9.35 12.95
CA MET A 1 -1.56 -8.44 11.93
C MET A 1 -3.06 -8.26 12.11
N VAL A 2 -3.90 -9.27 11.82
CA VAL A 2 -5.38 -9.15 11.93
C VAL A 2 -5.84 -8.62 13.29
N LEU A 3 -5.26 -9.10 14.40
CA LEU A 3 -5.60 -8.57 15.73
C LEU A 3 -5.24 -7.08 15.90
N ALA A 4 -4.14 -6.60 15.32
CA ALA A 4 -3.78 -5.18 15.39
C ALA A 4 -4.71 -4.33 14.50
N TYR A 5 -5.09 -4.87 13.34
CA TYR A 5 -6.07 -4.28 12.44
C TYR A 5 -7.43 -4.09 13.15
N LEU A 6 -7.96 -5.13 13.79
CA LEU A 6 -9.19 -5.03 14.58
C LEU A 6 -9.04 -4.12 15.82
N ASN A 7 -7.89 -4.12 16.49
CA ASN A 7 -7.67 -3.17 17.58
C ASN A 7 -7.62 -1.71 17.11
N ALA A 8 -7.16 -1.45 15.88
CA ALA A 8 -7.21 -0.13 15.30
C ALA A 8 -8.65 0.32 15.05
N VAL A 9 -9.51 -0.58 14.54
CA VAL A 9 -10.97 -0.32 14.41
C VAL A 9 -11.58 -0.06 15.79
N GLN A 10 -11.23 -0.87 16.79
CA GLN A 10 -11.66 -0.66 18.17
C GLN A 10 -11.27 0.72 18.70
N ALA A 11 -10.07 1.21 18.38
CA ALA A 11 -9.61 2.53 18.83
C ALA A 11 -10.49 3.66 18.26
N LEU A 12 -10.95 3.54 17.01
CA LEU A 12 -11.90 4.50 16.41
C LEU A 12 -13.25 4.48 17.15
N TYR A 13 -13.81 3.30 17.44
CA TYR A 13 -15.05 3.17 18.22
C TYR A 13 -14.91 3.51 19.72
N LYS A 14 -13.68 3.75 20.19
CA LYS A 14 -13.36 4.26 21.52
C LYS A 14 -12.96 5.72 21.51
N HIS A 15 -12.88 6.35 20.34
CA HIS A 15 -12.55 7.75 20.21
C HIS A 15 -13.70 8.61 20.80
N PRO A 16 -13.41 9.64 21.62
CA PRO A 16 -14.44 10.45 22.29
C PRO A 16 -15.48 11.07 21.36
N SER A 17 -15.14 11.31 20.09
CA SER A 17 -16.06 11.92 19.13
C SER A 17 -17.27 11.04 18.80
N ILE A 18 -17.24 9.73 19.07
CA ILE A 18 -18.41 8.85 18.89
C ILE A 18 -19.46 9.02 20.00
N GLY A 19 -19.11 9.65 21.12
CA GLY A 19 -19.97 9.77 22.30
C GLY A 19 -20.12 8.46 23.07
N ASN A 20 -20.86 7.50 22.50
CA ASN A 20 -21.13 6.20 23.12
C ASN A 20 -20.15 5.12 22.57
N PRO A 21 -19.21 4.63 23.40
CA PRO A 21 -18.16 3.75 22.90
C PRO A 21 -18.64 2.32 22.68
N LEU A 22 -18.34 1.75 21.51
CA LEU A 22 -18.61 0.33 21.21
C LEU A 22 -17.40 -0.54 21.61
N ASN A 23 -17.64 -1.69 22.24
CA ASN A 23 -16.61 -2.71 22.47
C ASN A 23 -16.71 -3.77 21.37
N ILE A 24 -15.64 -3.94 20.59
CA ILE A 24 -15.52 -4.99 19.60
C ILE A 24 -14.82 -6.17 20.27
N VAL A 25 -15.46 -7.35 20.21
CA VAL A 25 -14.92 -8.58 20.79
C VAL A 25 -14.84 -9.65 19.72
N LEU A 26 -13.62 -10.12 19.42
CA LEU A 26 -13.42 -11.19 18.46
C LEU A 26 -13.72 -12.57 19.09
N VAL A 27 -14.89 -13.13 18.77
CA VAL A 27 -15.37 -14.44 19.25
C VAL A 27 -14.91 -15.62 18.39
N ARG A 28 -14.78 -15.38 17.07
CA ARG A 28 -14.33 -16.37 16.07
C ARG A 28 -13.51 -15.69 14.98
N MET A 29 -12.55 -16.41 14.41
CA MET A 29 -11.73 -15.94 13.29
C MET A 29 -11.34 -17.10 12.39
N ASP A 30 -11.78 -17.06 11.14
CA ASP A 30 -11.48 -18.06 10.13
C ASP A 30 -10.54 -17.45 9.07
N ILE A 31 -9.35 -18.03 8.90
CA ILE A 31 -8.41 -17.63 7.85
C ILE A 31 -8.52 -18.63 6.69
N MET A 32 -9.19 -18.22 5.63
CA MET A 32 -9.45 -19.05 4.47
C MET A 32 -8.25 -19.06 3.52
N LYS A 33 -7.53 -20.18 3.44
CA LYS A 33 -6.49 -20.38 2.41
C LYS A 33 -7.08 -20.69 1.03
N VAL A 34 -8.28 -21.27 1.02
CA VAL A 34 -9.05 -21.63 -0.18
C VAL A 34 -10.49 -21.18 0.07
N GLN A 35 -11.09 -20.52 -0.92
CA GLN A 35 -12.45 -20.05 -0.81
C GLN A 35 -13.43 -21.23 -0.65
N PRO A 36 -14.32 -21.22 0.35
CA PRO A 36 -15.39 -22.20 0.47
C PRO A 36 -16.34 -22.16 -0.75
N ARG A 37 -16.79 -23.32 -1.23
CA ARG A 37 -17.74 -23.39 -2.36
C ARG A 37 -19.09 -22.72 -2.08
N ARG A 38 -19.49 -22.65 -0.81
CA ARG A 38 -20.71 -21.96 -0.36
C ARG A 38 -20.54 -20.45 -0.17
N LEU A 39 -19.32 -19.93 -0.37
CA LEU A 39 -19.00 -18.51 -0.33
C LEU A 39 -18.29 -18.11 -1.63
N PRO A 40 -18.96 -18.19 -2.81
CA PRO A 40 -18.42 -17.65 -4.04
C PRO A 40 -18.05 -16.17 -3.89
N HIS A 41 -16.85 -15.80 -4.33
CA HIS A 41 -16.34 -14.44 -4.16
C HIS A 41 -16.57 -13.53 -5.39
N TYR A 42 -17.11 -14.08 -6.48
CA TYR A 42 -17.50 -13.37 -7.71
C TYR A 42 -16.44 -12.40 -8.25
N ASP A 43 -15.16 -12.78 -8.16
CA ASP A 43 -14.01 -11.96 -8.56
C ASP A 43 -13.97 -10.52 -7.97
N GLY A 44 -14.73 -10.24 -6.91
CA GLY A 44 -14.83 -8.92 -6.30
C GLY A 44 -16.08 -8.11 -6.68
N ASP A 45 -17.08 -8.68 -7.37
CA ASP A 45 -18.38 -8.00 -7.52
C ASP A 45 -18.96 -7.76 -6.12
N ARG A 46 -18.98 -6.50 -5.68
CA ARG A 46 -19.24 -6.13 -4.28
C ARG A 46 -20.63 -6.58 -3.83
N SER A 47 -21.64 -6.48 -4.70
CA SER A 47 -23.02 -6.79 -4.37
C SER A 47 -23.24 -8.30 -4.28
N GLN A 48 -22.70 -9.07 -5.24
CA GLN A 48 -22.80 -10.53 -5.21
C GLN A 48 -21.98 -11.12 -4.05
N LEU A 49 -20.79 -10.56 -3.78
CA LEU A 49 -19.94 -10.97 -2.67
C LEU A 49 -20.60 -10.70 -1.31
N LEU A 50 -21.16 -9.50 -1.09
CA LEU A 50 -21.88 -9.20 0.16
C LEU A 50 -23.04 -10.19 0.35
N ASN A 51 -23.89 -10.36 -0.66
CA ASN A 51 -25.02 -11.28 -0.59
C ASN A 51 -24.58 -12.71 -0.24
N SER A 52 -23.56 -13.23 -0.93
CA SER A 52 -23.05 -14.57 -0.63
C SER A 52 -22.43 -14.68 0.76
N PHE A 53 -21.78 -13.63 1.25
CA PHE A 53 -21.22 -13.62 2.60
C PHE A 53 -22.32 -13.56 3.67
N CYS A 54 -23.36 -12.76 3.46
CA CYS A 54 -24.53 -12.68 4.32
C CYS A 54 -25.22 -14.04 4.48
N GLU A 55 -25.42 -14.80 3.39
CA GLU A 55 -25.94 -16.18 3.48
C GLU A 55 -24.99 -17.11 4.23
N TYR A 56 -23.70 -17.09 3.85
CA TYR A 56 -22.71 -18.00 4.41
C TYR A 56 -22.54 -17.81 5.92
N GLN A 57 -22.46 -16.57 6.39
CA GLN A 57 -22.33 -16.29 7.82
C GLN A 57 -23.63 -16.63 8.57
N HIS A 58 -24.81 -16.38 7.97
CA HIS A 58 -26.10 -16.71 8.56
C HIS A 58 -26.25 -18.21 8.81
N GLU A 59 -25.89 -19.05 7.83
CA GLU A 59 -25.93 -20.50 7.95
C GLU A 59 -24.98 -21.05 9.03
N LEU A 60 -23.88 -20.35 9.32
CA LEU A 60 -22.89 -20.77 10.30
C LEU A 60 -23.17 -20.24 11.72
N ASN A 61 -23.92 -19.16 11.85
CA ASN A 61 -24.16 -18.51 13.13
C ASN A 61 -25.25 -19.24 13.92
N SER A 62 -25.01 -19.40 15.22
CA SER A 62 -26.06 -19.85 16.13
C SER A 62 -27.16 -18.80 16.21
N GLN A 63 -28.42 -19.20 16.25
CA GLN A 63 -29.53 -18.28 16.56
C GLN A 63 -29.68 -18.05 18.08
N ASP A 64 -29.03 -18.89 18.89
CA ASP A 64 -28.94 -18.70 20.34
C ASP A 64 -27.76 -17.79 20.66
N ASP A 65 -28.09 -16.57 21.08
CA ASP A 65 -27.17 -15.51 21.50
C ASP A 65 -26.31 -15.92 22.72
N GLN A 66 -26.78 -16.88 23.53
CA GLN A 66 -26.02 -17.37 24.68
C GLN A 66 -24.92 -18.38 24.31
N TYR A 67 -24.88 -18.82 23.04
CA TYR A 67 -23.88 -19.76 22.56
C TYR A 67 -22.50 -19.13 22.47
N ASP A 68 -21.47 -19.82 22.98
CA ASP A 68 -20.12 -19.26 23.13
C ASP A 68 -19.45 -18.79 21.82
N GLU A 69 -19.86 -19.33 20.66
CA GLU A 69 -19.38 -18.89 19.34
C GLU A 69 -20.44 -18.16 18.51
N HIS A 70 -21.53 -17.68 19.13
CA HIS A 70 -22.45 -16.73 18.49
C HIS A 70 -21.72 -15.41 18.20
N TRP A 71 -22.11 -14.72 17.13
CA TRP A 71 -21.65 -13.37 16.82
C TRP A 71 -22.80 -12.44 16.42
N ASP A 72 -22.74 -11.20 16.89
CA ASP A 72 -23.70 -10.13 16.51
C ASP A 72 -23.47 -9.61 15.09
N MET A 73 -22.25 -9.77 14.59
CA MET A 73 -21.78 -9.16 13.35
C MET A 73 -20.63 -10.00 12.75
N ALA A 74 -20.71 -10.23 11.43
CA ALA A 74 -19.72 -10.97 10.66
C ALA A 74 -18.97 -10.04 9.71
N LEU A 75 -17.65 -10.18 9.65
CA LEU A 75 -16.76 -9.33 8.84
C LEU A 75 -15.99 -10.19 7.83
N TYR A 76 -16.05 -9.85 6.55
CA TYR A 76 -15.27 -10.47 5.47
C TYR A 76 -14.23 -9.49 4.94
N VAL A 77 -12.98 -9.74 5.30
CA VAL A 77 -11.84 -8.90 4.90
C VAL A 77 -11.07 -9.59 3.78
N SER A 78 -10.92 -8.93 2.64
CA SER A 78 -10.44 -9.55 1.39
C SER A 78 -9.38 -8.73 0.66
N GLY A 79 -8.43 -9.40 0.01
CA GLY A 79 -7.47 -8.76 -0.91
C GLY A 79 -7.96 -8.65 -2.35
N LEU A 80 -9.26 -8.88 -2.60
CA LEU A 80 -9.89 -8.67 -3.91
C LEU A 80 -10.07 -7.17 -4.17
N ASP A 81 -10.04 -6.79 -5.45
CA ASP A 81 -10.39 -5.46 -5.95
C ASP A 81 -11.90 -5.39 -6.14
N PHE A 82 -12.60 -4.82 -5.17
CA PHE A 82 -14.04 -4.73 -5.16
C PHE A 82 -14.54 -3.80 -6.25
N PHE A 83 -15.67 -4.15 -6.86
CA PHE A 83 -16.21 -3.36 -7.96
C PHE A 83 -17.72 -3.47 -8.09
N ALA A 84 -18.30 -2.50 -8.81
CA ALA A 84 -19.64 -2.55 -9.36
C ALA A 84 -19.64 -2.21 -10.85
N TYR A 85 -20.73 -2.55 -11.53
CA TYR A 85 -21.00 -2.08 -12.88
C TYR A 85 -21.90 -0.84 -12.84
N GLU A 86 -21.34 0.30 -13.22
CA GLU A 86 -22.06 1.58 -13.32
C GLU A 86 -22.05 2.04 -14.77
N ASN A 87 -23.23 2.26 -15.34
CA ASN A 87 -23.40 2.65 -16.74
C ASN A 87 -22.64 1.71 -17.73
N GLY A 88 -22.60 0.41 -17.41
CA GLY A 88 -21.92 -0.61 -18.20
C GLY A 88 -20.39 -0.63 -18.07
N ARG A 89 -19.80 0.16 -17.16
CA ARG A 89 -18.36 0.19 -16.88
C ARG A 89 -18.07 -0.36 -15.49
N LYS A 90 -16.97 -1.12 -15.37
CA LYS A 90 -16.46 -1.59 -14.08
C LYS A 90 -15.92 -0.37 -13.31
N ASN A 91 -16.51 -0.06 -12.15
CA ASN A 91 -16.05 0.95 -11.20
C ASN A 91 -15.50 0.25 -9.95
N GLY A 92 -14.24 0.52 -9.59
CA GLY A 92 -13.55 -0.03 -8.42
C GLY A 92 -13.32 1.00 -7.31
N ALA A 93 -14.10 2.09 -7.27
CA ALA A 93 -13.95 3.10 -6.24
C ALA A 93 -14.46 2.64 -4.86
N THR A 94 -15.36 1.66 -4.82
CA THR A 94 -15.88 1.09 -3.57
C THR A 94 -14.89 0.12 -2.94
N MET A 95 -14.46 0.42 -1.71
CA MET A 95 -13.52 -0.41 -0.95
C MET A 95 -14.19 -1.23 0.17
N GLY A 96 -15.50 -1.07 0.40
CA GLY A 96 -16.28 -1.79 1.40
C GLY A 96 -17.78 -1.79 1.05
N LEU A 97 -18.55 -2.69 1.67
CA LEU A 97 -20.00 -2.68 1.51
C LEU A 97 -20.68 -3.29 2.74
N ALA A 98 -21.74 -2.64 3.23
CA ALA A 98 -22.57 -3.13 4.32
C ALA A 98 -24.06 -2.86 4.10
N THR A 99 -24.90 -3.58 4.84
CA THR A 99 -26.31 -3.23 5.00
C THR A 99 -26.45 -2.11 6.02
N VAL A 100 -27.35 -1.15 5.81
CA VAL A 100 -27.63 -0.12 6.83
C VAL A 100 -28.56 -0.67 7.90
N GLY A 101 -28.15 -0.60 9.17
CA GLY A 101 -28.97 -1.05 10.30
C GLY A 101 -29.20 -2.56 10.37
N GLY A 102 -28.37 -3.35 9.67
CA GLY A 102 -28.48 -4.81 9.67
C GLY A 102 -27.99 -5.50 10.95
N VAL A 103 -27.38 -4.77 11.89
CA VAL A 103 -26.93 -5.36 13.16
C VAL A 103 -28.11 -5.98 13.91
N CYS A 104 -27.86 -7.08 14.61
CA CYS A 104 -28.88 -7.93 15.27
C CYS A 104 -29.89 -8.65 14.33
N TYR A 105 -29.85 -8.42 13.01
CA TYR A 105 -30.58 -9.25 12.06
C TYR A 105 -29.65 -10.33 11.52
N SER A 106 -29.83 -11.58 11.97
CA SER A 106 -28.90 -12.70 11.73
C SER A 106 -28.43 -12.85 10.28
N ARG A 107 -29.25 -12.52 9.29
CA ARG A 107 -28.88 -12.57 7.87
C ARG A 107 -28.09 -11.33 7.39
N TYR A 108 -28.42 -10.15 7.91
CA TYR A 108 -27.96 -8.86 7.41
C TYR A 108 -26.84 -8.24 8.27
N SER A 109 -26.45 -8.87 9.37
CA SER A 109 -25.31 -8.49 10.20
C SER A 109 -23.97 -8.89 9.57
N CYS A 110 -23.76 -8.50 8.32
CA CYS A 110 -22.66 -8.92 7.45
C CYS A 110 -22.02 -7.70 6.77
N ILE A 111 -20.70 -7.66 6.75
CA ILE A 111 -19.90 -6.55 6.21
C ILE A 111 -18.76 -7.11 5.38
N ILE A 112 -18.45 -6.48 4.25
CA ILE A 112 -17.26 -6.77 3.46
C ILE A 112 -16.33 -5.54 3.41
N ALA A 113 -15.02 -5.75 3.49
CA ALA A 113 -14.03 -4.68 3.36
C ALA A 113 -12.76 -5.16 2.66
N GLU A 114 -12.15 -4.28 1.86
CA GLU A 114 -10.86 -4.53 1.24
C GLU A 114 -9.72 -4.43 2.26
N PHE A 115 -8.74 -5.33 2.17
CA PHE A 115 -7.47 -5.25 2.87
C PHE A 115 -6.37 -5.96 2.07
N GLY A 116 -5.26 -5.26 1.83
CA GLY A 116 -4.16 -5.80 1.03
C GLY A 116 -4.41 -5.75 -0.49
N THR A 117 -5.42 -5.01 -0.95
CA THR A 117 -5.84 -4.95 -2.35
C THR A 117 -4.84 -4.20 -3.24
N THR A 118 -4.54 -4.76 -4.40
CA THR A 118 -3.74 -4.12 -5.45
C THR A 118 -4.50 -4.18 -6.76
N ASN A 119 -4.28 -3.20 -7.64
CA ASN A 119 -4.81 -3.29 -9.00
C ASN A 119 -4.13 -4.43 -9.79
N ILE A 120 -4.56 -4.64 -11.04
CA ILE A 120 -4.01 -5.67 -11.95
C ILE A 120 -2.50 -5.52 -12.23
N PHE A 121 -1.92 -4.35 -11.92
CA PHE A 121 -0.50 -4.06 -12.09
C PHE A 121 0.28 -4.10 -10.77
N GLY A 122 -0.31 -4.58 -9.67
CA GLY A 122 0.38 -4.66 -8.39
C GLY A 122 0.57 -3.31 -7.68
N LYS A 123 -0.06 -2.23 -8.18
CA LYS A 123 -0.11 -0.96 -7.45
C LYS A 123 -1.04 -1.09 -6.25
N PRO A 124 -0.59 -0.71 -5.05
CA PRO A 124 -1.44 -0.72 -3.86
C PRO A 124 -2.52 0.36 -3.98
N TYR A 125 -3.77 -0.03 -3.77
CA TYR A 125 -4.79 0.93 -3.35
C TYR A 125 -4.49 1.39 -1.92
N PRO A 126 -5.08 2.50 -1.44
CA PRO A 126 -5.00 2.85 -0.03
C PRO A 126 -5.42 1.69 0.89
N SER A 127 -6.42 0.88 0.49
CA SER A 127 -6.88 -0.34 1.17
C SER A 127 -5.83 -1.47 1.24
N ALA A 128 -4.71 -1.37 0.52
CA ALA A 128 -3.60 -2.31 0.66
C ALA A 128 -2.95 -2.28 2.06
N GLY A 129 -3.06 -1.13 2.74
CA GLY A 129 -2.47 -0.84 4.04
C GLY A 129 -3.49 -0.72 5.16
N PHE A 130 -3.14 0.04 6.20
CA PHE A 130 -4.01 0.30 7.34
C PHE A 130 -5.10 1.35 7.08
N THR A 131 -5.15 2.02 5.92
CA THR A 131 -6.34 2.81 5.52
C THR A 131 -7.61 1.96 5.57
N SER A 132 -7.49 0.66 5.29
CA SER A 132 -8.57 -0.33 5.42
C SER A 132 -9.21 -0.38 6.82
N VAL A 133 -8.52 0.06 7.88
CA VAL A 133 -9.11 0.17 9.23
C VAL A 133 -10.29 1.13 9.22
N TYR A 134 -10.13 2.27 8.53
CA TYR A 134 -11.16 3.30 8.45
C TYR A 134 -12.29 2.86 7.52
N ILE A 135 -11.98 2.12 6.45
CA ILE A 135 -12.98 1.51 5.58
C ILE A 135 -13.84 0.54 6.40
N LEU A 136 -13.24 -0.40 7.13
CA LEU A 136 -14.02 -1.34 7.94
C LEU A 136 -14.81 -0.63 9.06
N ALA A 137 -14.26 0.42 9.68
CA ALA A 137 -15.00 1.21 10.65
C ALA A 137 -16.21 1.92 10.01
N HIS A 138 -16.06 2.47 8.80
CA HIS A 138 -17.15 3.05 8.04
C HIS A 138 -18.27 2.03 7.79
N GLU A 139 -17.92 0.83 7.32
CA GLU A 139 -18.90 -0.22 7.03
C GLU A 139 -19.60 -0.77 8.29
N ILE A 140 -18.88 -0.88 9.40
CA ILE A 140 -19.51 -1.20 10.70
C ILE A 140 -20.48 -0.07 11.08
N GLY A 141 -20.14 1.19 10.80
CA GLY A 141 -21.02 2.35 11.01
C GLY A 141 -22.34 2.19 10.26
N HIS A 142 -22.30 1.83 8.98
CA HIS A 142 -23.50 1.49 8.22
C HIS A 142 -24.32 0.39 8.89
N ASN A 143 -23.70 -0.73 9.28
CA ASN A 143 -24.43 -1.83 9.91
C ASN A 143 -25.08 -1.45 11.26
N LEU A 144 -24.51 -0.50 11.99
CA LEU A 144 -25.08 0.09 13.20
C LEU A 144 -26.20 1.12 12.92
N GLY A 145 -26.46 1.45 11.64
CA GLY A 145 -27.52 2.35 11.22
C GLY A 145 -27.05 3.76 10.83
N MET A 146 -25.75 4.00 10.69
CA MET A 146 -25.25 5.28 10.21
C MET A 146 -25.45 5.40 8.70
N HIS A 147 -25.86 6.58 8.25
CA HIS A 147 -25.78 6.97 6.84
C HIS A 147 -24.54 7.84 6.63
N HIS A 148 -24.19 8.11 5.37
CA HIS A 148 -23.14 9.08 5.07
C HIS A 148 -23.45 10.44 5.68
N ASP A 149 -22.40 11.14 6.09
CA ASP A 149 -22.53 12.55 6.46
C ASP A 149 -23.04 13.36 5.25
N ASN A 150 -23.90 14.35 5.51
CA ASN A 150 -24.65 15.12 4.50
C ASN A 150 -25.71 14.33 3.71
N ASN A 151 -25.97 13.05 4.04
CA ASN A 151 -27.08 12.28 3.49
C ASN A 151 -28.24 12.19 4.51
N GLY A 152 -29.24 13.06 4.34
CA GLY A 152 -30.38 13.12 5.26
C GLY A 152 -30.05 13.66 6.66
N ASN A 153 -28.85 14.20 6.87
CA ASN A 153 -28.39 14.79 8.14
C ASN A 153 -27.63 16.11 7.91
N SER A 154 -27.31 16.82 8.99
CA SER A 154 -26.71 18.17 8.97
C SER A 154 -25.18 18.21 9.00
N CYS A 155 -24.51 17.05 9.01
CA CYS A 155 -23.06 16.98 9.11
C CYS A 155 -22.39 17.29 7.76
N SER A 156 -21.16 17.81 7.83
CA SER A 156 -20.36 18.10 6.63
C SER A 156 -20.08 16.82 5.87
N LYS A 157 -20.18 16.87 4.53
CA LYS A 157 -19.88 15.75 3.63
C LYS A 157 -18.49 15.17 3.89
N ASP A 158 -17.48 16.02 4.09
CA ASP A 158 -16.08 15.62 4.24
C ASP A 158 -15.57 15.79 5.68
N GLY A 159 -14.54 15.01 6.03
CA GLY A 159 -13.72 15.19 7.23
C GLY A 159 -13.98 14.21 8.37
N TYR A 160 -14.93 13.28 8.19
CA TYR A 160 -15.34 12.32 9.22
C TYR A 160 -15.35 10.89 8.69
N ILE A 161 -15.32 9.90 9.59
CA ILE A 161 -15.27 8.48 9.20
C ILE A 161 -16.43 8.11 8.27
N MET A 162 -17.63 8.69 8.43
CA MET A 162 -18.81 8.44 7.59
C MET A 162 -18.92 9.37 6.36
N SER A 163 -17.85 10.04 5.94
CA SER A 163 -17.80 10.76 4.67
C SER A 163 -17.99 9.80 3.48
N PRO A 164 -18.76 10.17 2.44
CA PRO A 164 -19.14 9.28 1.32
C PRO A 164 -18.00 8.99 0.33
N SER A 165 -16.90 9.72 0.46
CA SER A 165 -15.68 9.52 -0.31
C SER A 165 -14.51 9.47 0.66
N ARG A 166 -13.67 8.45 0.56
CA ARG A 166 -12.48 8.33 1.41
C ARG A 166 -11.26 8.89 0.71
N GLY A 167 -10.65 9.91 1.30
CA GLY A 167 -9.35 10.41 0.88
C GLY A 167 -8.18 9.53 1.36
N THR A 168 -6.97 10.00 1.10
CA THR A 168 -5.75 9.47 1.74
C THR A 168 -5.28 10.31 2.94
N GLN A 169 -6.18 11.17 3.42
CA GLN A 169 -5.89 12.25 4.36
C GLN A 169 -7.04 12.38 5.36
N GLY A 170 -6.72 12.41 6.65
CA GLY A 170 -7.68 12.69 7.71
C GLY A 170 -8.86 11.71 7.81
N GLU A 171 -10.02 12.25 8.20
CA GLU A 171 -11.28 11.53 8.44
C GLU A 171 -11.10 10.38 9.46
N THR A 172 -10.45 10.76 10.56
CA THR A 172 -10.02 9.89 11.67
C THR A 172 -10.99 9.91 12.85
N ILE A 173 -12.01 10.77 12.79
CA ILE A 173 -12.97 11.00 13.87
C ILE A 173 -14.41 10.90 13.34
N TRP A 174 -15.33 10.60 14.23
CA TRP A 174 -16.78 10.56 13.97
C TRP A 174 -17.42 11.93 13.98
N SER A 175 -18.44 12.13 13.15
CA SER A 175 -19.27 13.33 13.13
C SER A 175 -20.26 13.34 14.30
N PRO A 176 -20.82 14.51 14.66
CA PRO A 176 -21.94 14.57 15.61
C PRO A 176 -23.16 13.75 15.19
N CYS A 177 -23.41 13.57 13.88
CA CYS A 177 -24.52 12.78 13.37
C CYS A 177 -24.29 11.28 13.58
N SER A 178 -23.05 10.81 13.36
CA SER A 178 -22.66 9.44 13.71
C SER A 178 -22.79 9.18 15.22
N ALA A 179 -22.39 10.15 16.05
CA ALA A 179 -22.53 10.07 17.51
C ALA A 179 -24.01 10.01 17.96
N ASP A 180 -24.91 10.74 17.29
CA ASP A 180 -26.35 10.70 17.58
C ASP A 180 -26.96 9.32 17.27
N VAL A 181 -26.54 8.67 16.17
CA VAL A 181 -26.94 7.28 15.88
C VAL A 181 -26.51 6.33 17.01
N MET A 182 -25.27 6.45 17.49
CA MET A 182 -24.78 5.65 18.61
C MET A 182 -25.48 5.96 19.94
N TYR A 183 -25.91 7.21 20.14
CA TYR A 183 -26.72 7.58 21.30
C TYR A 183 -28.09 6.88 21.28
N ASN A 184 -28.67 6.74 20.10
CA ASN A 184 -30.00 6.16 19.88
C ASN A 184 -29.97 4.66 19.52
N LEU A 185 -28.85 3.96 19.70
CA LEU A 185 -28.67 2.53 19.40
C LEU A 185 -29.41 1.58 20.39
N GLY A 186 -30.37 2.11 21.15
CA GLY A 186 -31.09 1.35 22.18
C GLY A 186 -31.90 0.17 21.66
N TRP A 187 -32.17 0.13 20.35
CA TRP A 187 -32.89 -0.95 19.65
C TRP A 187 -32.03 -2.20 19.39
N ALA A 188 -30.70 -2.08 19.38
CA ALA A 188 -29.80 -3.18 19.08
C ALA A 188 -29.52 -4.01 20.35
N ASP A 189 -30.52 -4.77 20.80
CA ASP A 189 -30.47 -5.53 22.06
C ASP A 189 -29.34 -6.58 22.10
N CYS A 190 -28.98 -7.17 20.94
CA CYS A 190 -27.90 -8.17 20.85
C CYS A 190 -26.55 -7.62 21.33
N LEU A 191 -26.29 -6.32 21.19
CA LEU A 191 -25.00 -5.71 21.57
C LEU A 191 -24.86 -5.42 23.08
N LYS A 192 -25.88 -5.71 23.88
CA LYS A 192 -25.94 -5.32 25.31
C LYS A 192 -25.29 -6.33 26.24
N ASP A 193 -25.09 -7.55 25.79
CA ASP A 193 -24.44 -8.61 26.56
C ASP A 193 -22.90 -8.49 26.50
N LYS A 194 -22.18 -9.53 26.91
CA LYS A 194 -20.71 -9.53 26.90
C LYS A 194 -20.21 -10.76 26.15
N GLY A 195 -19.62 -10.52 24.98
CA GLY A 195 -18.93 -11.55 24.21
C GLY A 195 -17.84 -12.29 25.02
N LYS A 196 -17.79 -13.61 24.86
CA LYS A 196 -16.79 -14.49 25.49
C LYS A 196 -15.55 -14.62 24.60
N GLN A 197 -14.52 -13.84 24.89
CA GLN A 197 -13.29 -13.85 24.10
C GLN A 197 -12.34 -15.01 24.47
N LYS A 198 -11.92 -15.78 23.46
CA LYS A 198 -10.80 -16.73 23.61
C LYS A 198 -9.48 -15.96 23.69
N GLN A 199 -8.58 -16.35 24.60
CA GLN A 199 -7.30 -15.65 24.83
C GLN A 199 -6.46 -15.43 23.55
N GLN A 200 -6.48 -16.38 22.61
CA GLN A 200 -5.75 -16.27 21.34
C GLN A 200 -6.29 -15.20 20.39
N LEU A 201 -7.57 -14.82 20.55
CA LEU A 201 -8.27 -13.79 19.78
C LEU A 201 -8.22 -12.42 20.46
N ASN A 202 -7.54 -12.31 21.61
CA ASN A 202 -7.42 -11.08 22.37
C ASN A 202 -6.55 -10.04 21.62
N HIS A 203 -7.24 -9.07 21.03
CA HIS A 203 -6.62 -7.91 20.41
C HIS A 203 -6.39 -6.74 21.38
N SER A 204 -6.99 -6.73 22.57
CA SER A 204 -6.76 -5.71 23.61
C SER A 204 -5.31 -5.68 24.14
N LYS A 205 -4.49 -6.67 23.78
CA LYS A 205 -3.02 -6.62 23.98
C LYS A 205 -2.34 -5.39 23.37
N PHE A 206 -2.98 -4.75 22.39
CA PHE A 206 -2.50 -3.51 21.77
C PHE A 206 -3.01 -2.25 22.49
N MET A 207 -3.92 -2.38 23.46
CA MET A 207 -4.44 -1.30 24.31
C MET A 207 -4.96 -0.08 23.53
N GLU A 208 -5.59 -0.29 22.37
CA GLU A 208 -6.08 0.77 21.48
C GLU A 208 -4.97 1.63 20.86
N HIS A 209 -3.71 1.18 20.95
CA HIS A 209 -2.54 1.86 20.38
C HIS A 209 -1.73 0.91 19.49
N PRO A 210 -2.32 0.31 18.45
CA PRO A 210 -1.62 -0.64 17.58
C PRO A 210 -0.40 -0.03 16.88
N GLY A 211 -0.38 1.29 16.69
CA GLY A 211 0.74 2.05 16.11
C GLY A 211 2.05 1.95 16.90
N MET A 212 2.00 1.57 18.18
CA MET A 212 3.22 1.33 18.97
C MET A 212 3.92 0.03 18.57
N THR A 213 3.18 -0.97 18.08
CA THR A 213 3.76 -2.22 17.54
C THR A 213 3.93 -2.16 16.03
N TYR A 214 2.95 -1.56 15.35
CA TYR A 214 2.95 -1.28 13.92
C TYR A 214 3.38 0.18 13.72
N THR A 215 4.66 0.42 13.94
CA THR A 215 5.30 1.73 13.78
C THR A 215 5.12 2.28 12.36
N ALA A 216 5.43 3.55 12.14
CA ALA A 216 5.20 4.19 10.83
C ALA A 216 5.94 3.45 9.70
N LYS A 217 7.17 2.98 9.95
CA LYS A 217 7.91 2.14 9.01
C LYS A 217 7.17 0.84 8.71
N ARG A 218 6.68 0.13 9.73
CA ARG A 218 5.95 -1.15 9.55
C ARG A 218 4.64 -0.97 8.79
N GLN A 219 3.98 0.18 8.92
CA GLN A 219 2.80 0.53 8.13
C GLN A 219 3.17 0.68 6.65
N CYS A 220 4.30 1.34 6.34
CA CYS A 220 4.84 1.41 4.97
C CYS A 220 5.28 0.04 4.42
N GLU A 221 5.95 -0.78 5.23
CA GLU A 221 6.33 -2.15 4.82
C GLU A 221 5.12 -3.00 4.44
N LEU A 222 4.01 -2.83 5.16
CA LEU A 222 2.77 -3.54 4.90
C LEU A 222 2.10 -3.04 3.63
N LEU A 223 1.95 -1.72 3.46
CA LEU A 223 1.35 -1.11 2.27
C LEU A 223 2.07 -1.54 0.99
N LEU A 224 3.40 -1.45 0.98
CA LEU A 224 4.22 -1.70 -0.21
C LEU A 224 4.62 -3.16 -0.39
N ARG A 225 4.36 -3.99 0.63
CA ARG A 225 4.81 -5.38 0.77
C ARG A 225 6.34 -5.52 0.61
N ASP A 226 7.05 -4.60 1.24
CA ASP A 226 8.48 -4.40 1.05
C ASP A 226 9.18 -4.06 2.36
N LYS A 227 10.25 -4.78 2.71
CA LYS A 227 10.97 -4.60 3.97
C LYS A 227 11.89 -3.39 4.00
N ASP A 228 12.23 -2.87 2.82
CA ASP A 228 13.03 -1.67 2.65
C ASP A 228 12.18 -0.42 2.49
N ALA A 229 10.86 -0.52 2.66
CA ALA A 229 9.97 0.63 2.69
C ALA A 229 10.28 1.55 3.89
N TYR A 230 10.17 2.85 3.66
CA TYR A 230 10.46 3.91 4.64
C TYR A 230 9.45 5.06 4.54
N VAL A 231 9.41 5.89 5.58
CA VAL A 231 8.48 7.00 5.76
C VAL A 231 9.04 8.28 5.13
N VAL A 232 8.18 9.08 4.49
CA VAL A 232 8.56 10.41 3.96
C VAL A 232 7.52 11.49 4.32
N PRO A 233 7.93 12.75 4.61
CA PRO A 233 9.31 13.17 4.87
C PRO A 233 9.79 12.68 6.25
N GLU A 234 11.07 12.31 6.36
CA GLU A 234 11.65 11.89 7.65
C GLU A 234 11.70 13.02 8.70
N ASN A 235 11.69 14.27 8.24
CA ASN A 235 11.97 15.44 9.07
C ASN A 235 10.72 16.11 9.67
N ASP A 236 9.53 15.78 9.17
CA ASP A 236 8.25 16.30 9.67
C ASP A 236 7.29 15.14 9.94
N LEU A 237 7.55 14.46 11.06
CA LEU A 237 6.76 13.31 11.47
C LEU A 237 5.37 13.68 12.01
N GLY A 238 5.08 14.96 12.27
CA GLY A 238 3.75 15.37 12.74
C GLY A 238 2.66 15.11 11.71
N VAL A 239 3.00 15.29 10.42
CA VAL A 239 2.07 15.13 9.29
C VAL A 239 1.61 13.69 9.11
N ILE A 240 2.34 12.69 9.60
CA ILE A 240 2.00 11.27 9.40
C ILE A 240 0.67 10.89 10.06
N CYS A 241 0.30 11.58 11.15
CA CYS A 241 -0.96 11.32 11.85
C CYS A 241 -2.16 11.67 10.97
N TYR A 242 -2.00 12.67 10.10
CA TYR A 242 -3.01 13.07 9.13
C TYR A 242 -2.88 12.29 7.81
N SER A 243 -1.66 12.07 7.33
CA SER A 243 -1.39 11.36 6.08
C SER A 243 0.05 10.85 6.03
N LEU A 244 0.24 9.56 6.34
CA LEU A 244 1.51 8.86 6.21
C LEU A 244 1.83 8.62 4.72
N ARG A 245 3.06 8.95 4.32
CA ARG A 245 3.58 8.64 2.98
C ARG A 245 4.76 7.68 3.07
N CYS A 246 4.85 6.83 2.07
CA CYS A 246 5.78 5.72 2.01
C CYS A 246 6.54 5.72 0.69
N GLN A 247 7.82 5.37 0.75
CA GLN A 247 8.66 5.10 -0.42
C GLN A 247 9.40 3.78 -0.22
N THR A 248 9.96 3.23 -1.29
CA THR A 248 10.82 2.05 -1.27
C THR A 248 11.86 2.16 -2.39
N PRO A 249 13.10 1.67 -2.22
CA PRO A 249 14.08 1.59 -3.32
C PRO A 249 13.58 0.79 -4.53
N HIS A 250 12.63 -0.12 -4.30
CA HIS A 250 12.18 -1.03 -5.33
C HIS A 250 11.14 -0.43 -6.27
N ARG A 251 10.46 0.67 -5.93
CA ARG A 251 9.40 1.31 -6.72
C ARG A 251 9.68 2.79 -6.94
N SER A 252 9.15 3.36 -8.02
CA SER A 252 9.25 4.79 -8.27
C SER A 252 8.16 5.56 -7.51
N GLY A 253 8.40 6.82 -7.17
CA GLY A 253 7.39 7.68 -6.54
C GLY A 253 7.15 7.39 -5.06
N TYR A 254 6.12 8.02 -4.50
CA TYR A 254 5.65 7.77 -3.13
C TYR A 254 4.19 7.29 -3.13
N TYR A 255 3.79 6.68 -2.04
CA TYR A 255 2.45 6.11 -1.86
C TYR A 255 1.88 6.61 -0.54
N PHE A 256 0.64 7.07 -0.55
CA PHE A 256 -0.08 7.38 0.67
C PHE A 256 -0.58 6.11 1.34
N ALA A 257 -0.32 6.02 2.64
CA ALA A 257 -0.79 4.95 3.52
C ALA A 257 -2.03 5.35 4.35
N GLY A 258 -2.57 6.55 4.12
CA GLY A 258 -3.62 7.14 4.95
C GLY A 258 -3.09 7.70 6.27
N PRO A 259 -3.98 8.09 7.20
CA PRO A 259 -3.59 8.48 8.56
C PRO A 259 -2.84 7.35 9.28
N ALA A 260 -1.75 7.67 9.97
CA ALA A 260 -1.04 6.69 10.77
C ALA A 260 -1.90 6.17 11.94
N LEU A 261 -1.72 4.90 12.27
CA LEU A 261 -2.46 4.25 13.36
C LEU A 261 -2.33 4.98 14.71
N GLU A 262 -3.38 4.88 15.51
CA GLU A 262 -3.40 5.32 16.91
C GLU A 262 -2.18 4.80 17.69
N GLY A 263 -1.47 5.72 18.36
CA GLY A 263 -0.25 5.44 19.12
C GLY A 263 1.04 5.37 18.31
N THR A 264 1.04 5.68 17.01
CA THR A 264 2.27 5.80 16.22
C THR A 264 3.12 6.98 16.71
N GLU A 265 4.43 6.80 16.92
CA GLU A 265 5.35 7.87 17.31
C GLU A 265 5.47 8.89 16.16
N CYS A 266 5.08 10.15 16.41
CA CYS A 266 5.09 11.24 15.43
C CYS A 266 6.04 12.38 15.83
N GLY A 267 6.78 12.20 16.92
CA GLY A 267 7.75 13.16 17.45
C GLY A 267 8.27 12.72 18.81
N ASN A 268 9.17 13.51 19.40
CA ASN A 268 9.77 13.17 20.68
C ASN A 268 8.73 13.18 21.81
N ASN A 269 8.32 11.99 22.28
CA ASN A 269 7.22 11.78 23.23
C ASN A 269 5.85 12.30 22.72
N LEU A 270 5.66 12.28 21.40
CA LEU A 270 4.39 12.63 20.75
C LEU A 270 3.88 11.44 19.96
N TYR A 271 2.56 11.25 19.96
CA TYR A 271 1.91 10.10 19.33
C TYR A 271 0.66 10.52 18.58
N CYS A 272 0.35 9.80 17.50
CA CYS A 272 -0.87 10.02 16.75
C CYS A 272 -2.10 9.63 17.56
N TYR A 273 -3.05 10.56 17.64
CA TYR A 273 -4.35 10.34 18.26
C TYR A 273 -5.42 11.15 17.54
N GLY A 274 -6.45 10.49 17.00
CA GLY A 274 -7.53 11.17 16.29
C GLY A 274 -7.06 11.93 15.04
N GLY A 275 -5.90 11.58 14.48
CA GLY A 275 -5.28 12.28 13.34
C GLY A 275 -4.28 13.38 13.73
N ASP A 276 -4.18 13.75 15.01
CA ASP A 276 -3.27 14.78 15.50
C ASP A 276 -2.03 14.19 16.20
N CYS A 277 -0.90 14.89 16.09
CA CYS A 277 0.33 14.54 16.80
C CYS A 277 0.36 15.21 18.18
N ILE A 278 -0.01 14.47 19.23
CA ILE A 278 -0.22 15.04 20.58
C ILE A 278 0.65 14.39 21.65
N LYS A 279 0.86 15.11 22.75
CA LYS A 279 1.53 14.57 23.95
C LYS A 279 0.54 13.71 24.73
N ARG A 280 0.65 12.40 24.57
CA ARG A 280 -0.09 11.40 25.37
C ARG A 280 0.93 10.41 25.91
N LEU A 281 0.89 10.10 27.21
CA LEU A 281 1.79 9.10 27.79
C LEU A 281 1.32 7.70 27.36
N PRO A 282 2.09 6.96 26.54
CA PRO A 282 1.87 5.53 26.40
C PRO A 282 2.05 4.87 27.76
N LYS A 283 1.27 3.83 28.06
CA LYS A 283 1.75 2.84 29.05
C LYS A 283 3.11 2.32 28.55
N PRO A 284 4.08 2.06 29.45
CA PRO A 284 5.42 1.68 29.01
C PRO A 284 5.35 0.36 28.22
N ILE A 285 5.64 0.45 26.93
CA ILE A 285 5.89 -0.70 26.07
C ILE A 285 7.40 -0.89 25.99
N THR A 286 7.86 -2.13 26.06
CA THR A 286 9.29 -2.44 25.90
C THR A 286 9.76 -2.01 24.52
N LEU A 287 10.63 -1.01 24.48
CA LEU A 287 11.31 -0.54 23.28
C LEU A 287 12.68 -1.20 23.19
N LYS A 288 13.01 -1.75 22.03
CA LYS A 288 14.34 -2.30 21.76
C LYS A 288 14.81 -1.82 20.40
N PRO A 289 15.82 -0.95 20.32
CA PRO A 289 16.38 -0.54 19.04
C PRO A 289 16.91 -1.73 18.24
N GLY A 290 16.77 -1.66 16.93
CA GLY A 290 17.27 -2.68 16.01
C GLY A 290 18.76 -2.49 15.69
N GLY A 291 19.47 -3.60 15.51
CA GLY A 291 20.85 -3.61 15.02
C GLY A 291 21.03 -4.56 13.83
N TRP A 292 21.92 -4.16 12.92
CA TRP A 292 22.21 -4.95 11.73
C TRP A 292 22.93 -6.26 12.08
N GLY A 293 22.42 -7.37 11.57
CA GLY A 293 23.14 -8.62 11.49
C GLY A 293 24.31 -8.54 10.50
N PRO A 294 25.11 -9.62 10.40
CA PRO A 294 26.21 -9.67 9.46
C PRO A 294 25.70 -9.64 8.01
N TRP A 295 26.50 -9.06 7.14
CA TRP A 295 26.29 -9.14 5.69
C TRP A 295 26.48 -10.57 5.19
N ARG A 296 25.61 -10.99 4.27
CA ARG A 296 25.67 -12.24 3.52
C ARG A 296 25.78 -11.90 2.04
N LEU A 297 26.75 -12.49 1.35
CA LEU A 297 26.99 -12.23 -0.06
C LEU A 297 26.37 -13.36 -0.91
N SER A 298 25.68 -13.00 -2.00
CA SER A 298 25.17 -13.97 -2.96
C SER A 298 26.27 -14.43 -3.93
N ASP A 299 25.95 -15.46 -4.71
CA ASP A 299 26.75 -15.78 -5.89
C ASP A 299 26.77 -14.61 -6.89
N CYS A 300 27.86 -14.50 -7.63
CA CYS A 300 28.04 -13.51 -8.69
C CYS A 300 27.07 -13.81 -9.85
N LYS A 301 26.39 -12.76 -10.34
CA LYS A 301 25.47 -12.81 -11.47
C LYS A 301 25.91 -11.80 -12.52
N SER A 302 25.60 -12.03 -13.79
CA SER A 302 25.91 -11.09 -14.87
C SER A 302 24.88 -11.18 -15.99
N GLY A 303 24.66 -10.05 -16.67
CA GLY A 303 23.90 -9.99 -17.92
C GLY A 303 24.70 -10.47 -19.14
N CYS A 304 26.01 -10.73 -18.98
CA CYS A 304 26.95 -11.03 -20.07
C CYS A 304 26.89 -10.00 -21.21
N ILE A 305 26.89 -8.73 -20.82
CA ILE A 305 26.89 -7.59 -21.74
C ILE A 305 28.35 -7.17 -22.00
N GLU A 306 28.63 -6.68 -23.21
CA GLU A 306 29.94 -6.14 -23.58
C GLU A 306 30.42 -5.06 -22.58
N LYS A 307 31.73 -5.05 -22.30
CA LYS A 307 32.41 -4.13 -21.34
C LYS A 307 31.91 -4.16 -19.90
N SER A 308 30.90 -4.98 -19.61
CA SER A 308 30.23 -5.04 -18.32
C SER A 308 30.90 -6.06 -17.39
N THR A 309 30.68 -5.87 -16.09
CA THR A 309 31.10 -6.79 -15.04
C THR A 309 29.89 -7.51 -14.41
N GLY A 310 30.13 -8.41 -13.48
CA GLY A 310 29.08 -9.05 -12.69
C GLY A 310 28.72 -8.23 -11.44
N TYR A 311 27.65 -8.66 -10.78
CA TYR A 311 27.23 -8.15 -9.48
C TYR A 311 26.87 -9.28 -8.50
N GLN A 312 27.10 -9.02 -7.23
CA GLN A 312 26.64 -9.81 -6.09
C GLN A 312 25.70 -8.97 -5.25
N ILE A 313 24.67 -9.62 -4.71
CA ILE A 313 23.77 -9.00 -3.74
C ILE A 313 24.35 -9.28 -2.37
N GLN A 314 24.71 -8.23 -1.64
CA GLN A 314 25.06 -8.31 -0.24
C GLN A 314 23.83 -7.96 0.59
N GLN A 315 23.34 -8.85 1.45
CA GLN A 315 22.13 -8.67 2.23
C GLN A 315 22.36 -8.94 3.72
N ARG A 316 21.70 -8.20 4.59
CA ARG A 316 21.73 -8.36 6.04
C ARG A 316 20.32 -8.20 6.61
N ASP A 317 20.08 -8.88 7.72
CA ASP A 317 18.80 -8.78 8.42
C ASP A 317 18.94 -7.84 9.61
N CYS A 318 17.90 -7.05 9.89
CA CYS A 318 17.83 -6.25 11.10
C CYS A 318 17.46 -7.14 12.31
N ASN A 319 18.41 -7.95 12.78
CA ASN A 319 18.16 -8.99 13.77
C ASN A 319 19.18 -9.05 14.92
N ASN A 320 20.14 -8.14 14.99
CA ASN A 320 21.20 -8.14 15.99
C ASN A 320 21.29 -6.83 16.80
N PRO A 321 20.32 -6.55 17.68
CA PRO A 321 19.11 -7.32 17.94
C PRO A 321 17.94 -6.94 17.01
N SER A 322 16.89 -7.77 16.94
CA SER A 322 15.66 -7.39 16.24
C SER A 322 14.97 -6.19 16.91
N PRO A 323 14.48 -5.21 16.12
CA PRO A 323 13.77 -4.06 16.65
C PRO A 323 12.42 -4.47 17.22
N LEU A 324 12.07 -3.89 18.37
CA LEU A 324 10.80 -4.10 19.05
C LEU A 324 10.15 -2.74 19.33
N ASN A 325 8.96 -2.54 18.77
CA ASN A 325 8.09 -1.38 18.99
C ASN A 325 8.75 -0.03 18.70
N THR A 326 9.72 0.01 17.79
CA THR A 326 10.46 1.24 17.48
C THR A 326 10.88 1.28 16.02
N ASP A 327 10.83 2.49 15.45
CA ASP A 327 11.45 2.82 14.16
C ASP A 327 12.96 3.10 14.30
N LYS A 328 13.45 3.27 15.55
CA LYS A 328 14.86 3.52 15.83
C LYS A 328 15.63 2.21 15.72
N GLY A 329 16.41 2.08 14.66
CA GLY A 329 17.31 0.93 14.48
C GLY A 329 17.51 0.55 13.02
N CYS A 330 18.65 -0.08 12.75
CA CYS A 330 19.07 -0.53 11.41
C CYS A 330 18.95 0.54 10.33
N GLU A 331 19.66 1.65 10.50
CA GLU A 331 19.74 2.69 9.48
C GLU A 331 20.61 2.25 8.28
N GLY A 332 20.17 2.58 7.07
CA GLY A 332 20.79 2.18 5.80
C GLY A 332 20.04 1.04 5.11
N LEU A 333 20.58 0.52 4.01
CA LEU A 333 19.92 -0.54 3.25
C LEU A 333 20.07 -1.92 3.91
N SER A 334 19.04 -2.77 3.75
CA SER A 334 19.14 -4.20 4.09
C SER A 334 19.87 -5.01 3.01
N TYR A 335 19.97 -4.48 1.79
CA TYR A 335 20.72 -5.07 0.69
C TYR A 335 21.52 -4.00 -0.08
N GLN A 336 22.62 -4.41 -0.71
CA GLN A 336 23.38 -3.57 -1.64
C GLN A 336 24.00 -4.44 -2.73
N HIS A 337 24.28 -3.83 -3.88
CA HIS A 337 24.92 -4.50 -5.00
C HIS A 337 26.42 -4.18 -5.00
N VAL A 338 27.23 -5.23 -5.11
CA VAL A 338 28.68 -5.18 -5.12
C VAL A 338 29.16 -5.76 -6.44
N LEU A 339 30.07 -5.07 -7.12
CA LEU A 339 30.62 -5.57 -8.38
C LEU A 339 31.51 -6.81 -8.14
N CYS A 340 31.47 -7.75 -9.08
CA CYS A 340 32.28 -8.97 -9.07
C CYS A 340 32.75 -9.30 -10.48
N GLU A 341 33.89 -9.97 -10.61
CA GLU A 341 34.35 -10.46 -11.91
C GLU A 341 33.41 -11.56 -12.44
N ASP A 342 32.96 -11.40 -13.67
CA ASP A 342 32.04 -12.35 -14.32
C ASP A 342 32.73 -13.27 -15.35
N THR A 343 34.07 -13.30 -15.38
CA THR A 343 34.88 -14.08 -16.33
C THR A 343 34.54 -15.58 -16.32
N ASN A 344 34.20 -16.13 -15.15
CA ASN A 344 33.81 -17.54 -15.00
C ASN A 344 32.32 -17.82 -15.31
N ILE A 345 31.50 -16.77 -15.43
CA ILE A 345 30.06 -16.86 -15.70
C ILE A 345 29.80 -16.63 -17.20
N CYS A 346 30.39 -15.57 -17.74
CA CYS A 346 30.21 -15.13 -19.10
C CYS A 346 31.34 -15.64 -19.98
N LYS A 347 31.01 -16.62 -20.83
CA LYS A 347 31.89 -17.09 -21.91
C LYS A 347 32.11 -15.98 -22.95
N THR A 348 32.87 -16.27 -24.01
CA THR A 348 33.23 -15.31 -25.07
C THR A 348 32.04 -14.70 -25.85
N ASN A 349 30.83 -15.24 -25.76
CA ASN A 349 29.67 -14.75 -26.51
C ASN A 349 28.86 -13.71 -25.70
N ARG A 350 29.43 -12.51 -25.52
CA ARG A 350 28.75 -11.37 -24.89
C ARG A 350 27.79 -10.70 -25.89
N LYS A 351 26.68 -10.17 -25.36
CA LYS A 351 25.71 -9.41 -26.16
C LYS A 351 26.01 -7.92 -26.06
N SER A 352 25.72 -7.17 -27.12
CA SER A 352 25.71 -5.71 -27.00
C SER A 352 24.53 -5.25 -26.11
N ALA A 353 24.65 -4.08 -25.50
CA ALA A 353 23.58 -3.50 -24.67
C ALA A 353 22.27 -3.34 -25.47
N ILE A 354 22.35 -3.02 -26.76
CA ILE A 354 21.20 -2.92 -27.67
C ILE A 354 20.50 -4.27 -27.85
N GLN A 355 21.27 -5.36 -28.02
CA GLN A 355 20.70 -6.71 -28.14
C GLN A 355 19.98 -7.11 -26.85
N TYR A 356 20.60 -6.90 -25.69
CA TYR A 356 19.98 -7.19 -24.40
C TYR A 356 18.71 -6.38 -24.19
N ALA A 357 18.76 -5.06 -24.43
CA ALA A 357 17.60 -4.18 -24.35
C ALA A 357 16.48 -4.64 -25.27
N SER A 358 16.80 -5.00 -26.51
CA SER A 358 15.80 -5.43 -27.49
C SER A 358 15.11 -6.73 -27.09
N GLU A 359 15.84 -7.69 -26.54
CA GLU A 359 15.25 -8.91 -25.97
C GLU A 359 14.27 -8.60 -24.84
N LYS A 360 14.63 -7.69 -23.93
CA LYS A 360 13.75 -7.24 -22.85
C LYS A 360 12.53 -6.48 -23.36
N CYS A 361 12.69 -5.60 -24.33
CA CYS A 361 11.59 -4.84 -24.92
C CYS A 361 10.53 -5.74 -25.57
N LYS A 362 10.92 -6.87 -26.19
CA LYS A 362 9.96 -7.87 -26.68
C LYS A 362 9.11 -8.46 -25.55
N LEU A 363 9.71 -8.71 -24.39
CA LEU A 363 8.98 -9.20 -23.21
C LEU A 363 8.05 -8.10 -22.66
N PHE A 364 8.54 -6.86 -22.59
CA PHE A 364 7.79 -5.72 -22.05
C PHE A 364 6.57 -5.37 -22.91
N ALA A 365 6.66 -5.51 -24.24
CA ALA A 365 5.55 -5.25 -25.16
C ALA A 365 4.31 -6.13 -24.90
N SER A 366 4.46 -7.28 -24.24
CA SER A 366 3.31 -8.11 -23.82
C SER A 366 2.51 -7.51 -22.66
N LYS A 367 3.08 -6.56 -21.92
CA LYS A 367 2.48 -5.91 -20.75
C LYS A 367 2.18 -4.43 -20.97
N VAL A 368 2.90 -3.79 -21.89
CA VAL A 368 2.82 -2.35 -22.17
C VAL A 368 2.42 -2.17 -23.64
N PRO A 369 1.12 -1.98 -23.94
CA PRO A 369 0.59 -1.99 -25.31
C PRO A 369 1.17 -0.92 -26.26
N GLU A 370 1.68 0.18 -25.71
CA GLU A 370 2.29 1.28 -26.48
C GLU A 370 3.69 0.96 -27.03
N LEU A 371 4.33 -0.13 -26.57
CA LEU A 371 5.62 -0.56 -27.08
C LEU A 371 5.47 -1.33 -28.39
N ASP A 372 6.41 -1.12 -29.32
CA ASP A 372 6.48 -1.87 -30.57
C ASP A 372 6.81 -3.35 -30.28
N PRO A 373 5.97 -4.31 -30.69
CA PRO A 373 6.20 -5.74 -30.51
C PRO A 373 7.47 -6.27 -31.18
N LYS A 374 8.04 -5.55 -32.17
CA LYS A 374 9.37 -5.87 -32.72
C LYS A 374 10.46 -5.76 -31.67
N GLY A 375 10.23 -4.96 -30.63
CA GLY A 375 11.04 -4.84 -29.43
C GLY A 375 12.42 -4.28 -29.70
N ALA A 376 12.55 -3.23 -30.50
CA ALA A 376 13.82 -2.50 -30.58
C ALA A 376 14.08 -1.78 -29.25
N GLY A 377 15.26 -1.99 -28.68
CA GLY A 377 15.66 -1.39 -27.40
C GLY A 377 16.99 -0.63 -27.48
N LEU A 378 17.20 0.31 -26.57
CA LEU A 378 18.44 1.07 -26.45
C LEU A 378 18.85 1.28 -24.97
N GLN A 379 20.14 1.53 -24.77
CA GLN A 379 20.71 2.09 -23.55
C GLN A 379 20.95 3.58 -23.79
N SER A 380 20.42 4.45 -22.95
CA SER A 380 20.61 5.90 -23.11
C SER A 380 22.01 6.31 -22.63
N SER A 381 22.44 7.49 -23.03
CA SER A 381 23.68 8.08 -22.50
C SER A 381 23.52 8.44 -21.02
N HIS A 382 24.63 8.39 -20.29
CA HIS A 382 24.70 8.87 -18.91
C HIS A 382 24.38 10.36 -18.80
N GLU A 383 23.69 10.73 -17.72
CA GLU A 383 23.40 12.11 -17.36
C GLU A 383 23.62 12.34 -15.87
N ASN A 384 24.40 13.37 -15.53
CA ASN A 384 24.75 13.68 -14.14
C ASN A 384 23.53 13.99 -13.25
N ASN A 385 22.46 14.55 -13.82
CA ASN A 385 21.24 14.89 -13.08
C ASN A 385 20.20 13.75 -13.08
N ARG A 386 20.40 12.72 -13.91
CA ARG A 386 19.50 11.57 -14.06
C ARG A 386 20.34 10.30 -14.19
N LEU A 387 21.01 9.95 -13.10
CA LEU A 387 21.95 8.82 -13.03
C LEU A 387 21.34 7.49 -13.47
N TRP A 388 20.01 7.34 -13.42
CA TRP A 388 19.30 6.14 -13.88
C TRP A 388 19.24 5.97 -15.41
N MET A 389 19.46 7.03 -16.20
CA MET A 389 19.27 7.03 -17.67
C MET A 389 20.10 5.94 -18.37
N GLY A 390 21.39 5.84 -18.02
CA GLY A 390 22.30 4.85 -18.58
C GLY A 390 22.04 3.41 -18.15
N CYS A 391 21.18 3.22 -17.15
CA CYS A 391 20.86 1.91 -16.58
C CYS A 391 19.41 1.49 -16.81
N ALA A 392 18.56 2.37 -17.31
CA ALA A 392 17.20 2.04 -17.71
C ALA A 392 17.16 1.46 -19.13
N ILE A 393 16.25 0.52 -19.36
CA ILE A 393 15.99 -0.01 -20.69
C ILE A 393 14.94 0.86 -21.37
N PHE A 394 15.28 1.39 -22.55
CA PHE A 394 14.38 2.19 -23.36
C PHE A 394 13.90 1.37 -24.56
N CYS A 395 12.57 1.24 -24.69
CA CYS A 395 11.92 0.45 -25.72
C CYS A 395 11.23 1.35 -26.73
N ARG A 396 11.37 0.99 -28.01
CA ARG A 396 10.75 1.73 -29.11
C ARG A 396 9.23 1.61 -29.02
N ARG A 397 8.54 2.73 -29.23
CA ARG A 397 7.09 2.82 -29.38
C ARG A 397 6.69 2.68 -30.86
N HIS A 398 5.40 2.46 -31.11
CA HIS A 398 4.83 2.46 -32.47
C HIS A 398 5.15 3.73 -33.27
N GLU A 399 5.18 4.89 -32.59
CA GLU A 399 5.47 6.20 -33.19
C GLU A 399 6.97 6.46 -33.46
N GLY A 400 7.84 5.53 -33.04
CA GLY A 400 9.29 5.58 -33.30
C GLY A 400 10.13 6.26 -32.22
N SER A 401 9.52 6.97 -31.27
CA SER A 401 10.17 7.40 -30.01
C SER A 401 10.50 6.20 -29.12
N TYR A 402 11.30 6.42 -28.08
CA TYR A 402 11.61 5.39 -27.08
C TYR A 402 11.03 5.75 -25.72
N TYR A 403 10.66 4.74 -24.94
CA TYR A 403 10.10 4.86 -23.61
C TYR A 403 10.71 3.85 -22.66
N THR A 404 10.96 4.26 -21.42
CA THR A 404 11.27 3.31 -20.35
C THR A 404 10.03 3.09 -19.46
N PRO A 405 9.37 1.92 -19.52
CA PRO A 405 8.12 1.65 -18.79
C PRO A 405 8.37 1.35 -17.30
N ARG A 406 9.03 2.29 -16.60
CA ARG A 406 9.52 2.09 -15.24
C ARG A 406 8.39 2.04 -14.22
N ILE A 407 7.33 2.81 -14.44
CA ILE A 407 6.19 2.84 -13.53
C ILE A 407 5.41 1.53 -13.69
N GLU A 408 5.07 1.17 -14.91
CA GLU A 408 4.17 0.06 -15.21
C GLU A 408 4.78 -1.30 -14.85
N LEU A 409 6.08 -1.50 -15.11
CA LEU A 409 6.73 -2.80 -14.92
C LEU A 409 7.17 -3.05 -13.48
N THR A 410 7.66 -2.01 -12.80
CA THR A 410 8.21 -2.17 -11.45
C THR A 410 7.13 -2.59 -10.45
N ASP A 411 5.90 -2.10 -10.62
CA ASP A 411 4.77 -2.46 -9.75
C ASP A 411 4.31 -3.92 -9.92
N VAL A 412 4.52 -4.54 -11.09
CA VAL A 412 4.29 -5.97 -11.34
C VAL A 412 5.51 -6.85 -11.05
N GLY A 413 6.55 -6.30 -10.41
CA GLY A 413 7.77 -7.03 -10.07
C GLY A 413 8.64 -7.37 -11.27
N ILE A 414 8.49 -6.66 -12.40
CA ILE A 414 9.35 -6.79 -13.57
C ILE A 414 10.36 -5.64 -13.54
N ASP A 415 11.66 -5.96 -13.58
CA ASP A 415 12.72 -4.95 -13.49
C ASP A 415 13.01 -4.33 -14.88
N PRO A 416 12.75 -3.03 -15.09
CA PRO A 416 12.89 -2.34 -16.38
C PRO A 416 14.31 -1.79 -16.62
N TYR A 417 15.31 -2.31 -15.89
CA TYR A 417 16.69 -1.84 -15.91
C TYR A 417 17.63 -2.91 -16.47
N PHE A 418 18.80 -2.45 -16.90
CA PHE A 418 19.94 -3.32 -17.10
C PHE A 418 20.37 -3.93 -15.76
N PRO A 419 20.90 -5.16 -15.76
CA PRO A 419 21.42 -5.76 -14.54
C PRO A 419 22.57 -4.91 -13.99
N ASP A 420 22.72 -4.89 -12.67
CA ASP A 420 23.88 -4.24 -12.07
C ASP A 420 25.20 -4.86 -12.58
N GLY A 421 26.26 -4.08 -12.60
CA GLY A 421 27.51 -4.38 -13.31
C GLY A 421 27.49 -4.06 -14.81
N THR A 422 26.35 -3.66 -15.39
CA THR A 422 26.30 -3.21 -16.79
C THR A 422 27.08 -1.91 -16.98
N TRP A 423 28.03 -1.88 -17.90
CA TRP A 423 28.78 -0.66 -18.23
C TRP A 423 27.85 0.41 -18.83
N CYS A 424 27.98 1.65 -18.37
CA CYS A 424 27.06 2.73 -18.77
C CYS A 424 27.75 4.05 -19.13
N HIS A 425 28.97 4.30 -18.66
CA HIS A 425 29.71 5.51 -18.99
C HIS A 425 31.22 5.33 -18.78
N ASN A 426 32.01 6.24 -19.35
CA ASN A 426 33.42 6.42 -19.01
C ASN A 426 33.71 7.91 -18.97
N GLU A 427 34.31 8.38 -17.89
CA GLU A 427 34.72 9.77 -17.73
C GLU A 427 36.16 9.80 -17.19
N ASN A 428 37.05 10.52 -17.89
CA ASN A 428 38.46 10.68 -17.49
C ASN A 428 39.22 9.36 -17.25
N GLY A 429 38.85 8.28 -17.95
CA GLY A 429 39.48 6.97 -17.80
C GLY A 429 38.92 6.11 -16.65
N GLU A 430 37.92 6.61 -15.92
CA GLU A 430 37.17 5.85 -14.93
C GLU A 430 35.88 5.29 -15.57
N ASP A 431 35.67 3.98 -15.43
CA ASP A 431 34.47 3.32 -15.91
C ASP A 431 33.32 3.44 -14.88
N TYR A 432 32.11 3.55 -15.42
CA TYR A 432 30.88 3.59 -14.65
C TYR A 432 30.04 2.37 -14.96
N TYR A 433 29.43 1.83 -13.91
CA TYR A 433 28.60 0.64 -13.97
C TYR A 433 27.25 0.90 -13.33
N CYS A 434 26.24 0.15 -13.79
CA CYS A 434 24.95 0.11 -13.15
C CYS A 434 25.09 -0.50 -11.76
N ASN A 435 24.69 0.25 -10.73
CA ASN A 435 24.65 -0.22 -9.36
C ASN A 435 23.44 0.38 -8.67
N ASN A 436 22.55 -0.46 -8.14
CA ASN A 436 21.25 -0.05 -7.62
C ASN A 436 20.50 0.82 -8.63
N ARG A 437 20.47 0.40 -9.91
CA ARG A 437 19.75 1.08 -11.03
C ARG A 437 20.31 2.45 -11.44
N HIS A 438 21.46 2.85 -10.91
CA HIS A 438 22.13 4.12 -11.23
C HIS A 438 23.47 3.86 -11.90
N CYS A 439 23.83 4.70 -12.87
CA CYS A 439 25.14 4.70 -13.50
C CYS A 439 26.13 5.43 -12.59
N LEU A 440 26.97 4.67 -11.90
CA LEU A 440 27.87 5.15 -10.87
C LEU A 440 29.31 4.72 -11.19
N ALA A 441 30.27 5.56 -10.81
CA ALA A 441 31.68 5.26 -10.98
C ALA A 441 32.07 3.96 -10.26
N GLU A 442 33.03 3.22 -10.79
CA GLU A 442 33.51 1.96 -10.16
C GLU A 442 34.01 2.20 -8.73
N SER A 443 34.65 3.34 -8.46
CA SER A 443 35.13 3.73 -7.13
C SER A 443 34.03 4.19 -6.17
N PHE A 444 32.78 4.28 -6.64
CA PHE A 444 31.68 4.85 -5.87
C PHE A 444 31.33 4.00 -4.65
N ALA A 445 31.48 4.58 -3.46
CA ALA A 445 31.07 3.98 -2.21
C ALA A 445 29.80 4.64 -1.69
N PHE A 446 28.75 3.86 -1.51
CA PHE A 446 27.50 4.37 -0.94
C PHE A 446 27.70 4.86 0.49
N SER A 447 27.51 6.16 0.71
CA SER A 447 27.45 6.73 2.07
C SER A 447 26.07 6.50 2.67
N LYS A 448 25.97 6.52 4.01
CA LYS A 448 24.68 6.42 4.74
C LYS A 448 23.64 7.46 4.29
N ASN A 449 24.08 8.61 3.79
CA ASN A 449 23.21 9.72 3.40
C ASN A 449 22.92 9.76 1.89
N TRP A 450 23.69 9.07 1.05
CA TRP A 450 23.49 9.08 -0.41
C TRP A 450 22.10 8.61 -0.81
N PHE A 451 21.66 7.51 -0.19
CA PHE A 451 20.36 6.92 -0.45
C PHE A 451 19.19 7.82 -0.04
N LYS A 452 19.36 8.67 1.00
CA LYS A 452 18.30 9.58 1.47
C LYS A 452 17.96 10.70 0.48
N GLY A 453 18.93 11.09 -0.37
CA GLY A 453 18.74 12.13 -1.39
C GLY A 453 18.55 11.60 -2.80
N HIS A 454 19.09 10.41 -3.11
CA HIS A 454 19.19 9.90 -4.48
C HIS A 454 18.44 8.58 -4.75
N MET A 455 17.79 7.96 -3.76
CA MET A 455 16.81 6.87 -4.03
C MET A 455 15.49 7.40 -4.59
N SER A 456 15.19 8.69 -4.36
CA SER A 456 14.20 9.40 -5.13
C SER A 456 14.72 9.51 -6.54
N THR A 457 14.14 8.76 -7.47
CA THR A 457 14.35 8.91 -8.90
C THR A 457 13.71 10.23 -9.37
N ASN A 458 13.99 11.38 -8.74
CA ASN A 458 13.40 12.71 -8.99
C ASN A 458 11.87 12.71 -9.22
N MET A 459 11.16 11.74 -8.68
CA MET A 459 9.74 11.53 -8.93
C MET A 459 8.99 11.72 -7.62
N ASP A 460 8.75 12.97 -7.23
CA ASP A 460 7.89 13.27 -6.08
C ASP A 460 6.41 13.22 -6.51
N ILE A 461 5.96 12.02 -6.90
CA ILE A 461 4.62 11.80 -7.41
C ILE A 461 3.89 10.66 -6.67
N PRO A 462 2.58 10.80 -6.42
CA PRO A 462 1.78 9.76 -5.82
C PRO A 462 1.61 8.58 -6.80
N GLN A 463 1.75 7.35 -6.30
CA GLN A 463 1.70 6.13 -7.10
C GLN A 463 0.69 5.09 -6.62
N ASN A 464 -0.18 5.44 -5.65
CA ASN A 464 -1.35 4.61 -5.33
C ASN A 464 -2.14 4.27 -6.60
N ALA A 465 -2.79 3.11 -6.62
CA ALA A 465 -3.71 2.77 -7.70
C ALA A 465 -4.82 3.84 -7.80
N ILE A 466 -5.15 4.24 -9.03
CA ILE A 466 -6.21 5.22 -9.35
C ILE A 466 -7.18 4.62 -10.37
N PRO A 467 -8.46 5.05 -10.41
CA PRO A 467 -9.50 4.38 -11.19
C PRO A 467 -9.33 4.36 -12.71
N ASN A 468 -8.27 5.01 -13.25
CA ASN A 468 -8.00 5.04 -14.70
C ASN A 468 -6.56 4.65 -15.11
N ASN A 469 -5.67 4.33 -14.15
CA ASN A 469 -4.32 3.79 -14.40
C ASN A 469 -3.44 4.53 -15.44
N VAL A 470 -3.67 5.83 -15.71
CA VAL A 470 -2.92 6.56 -16.74
C VAL A 470 -1.70 7.23 -16.12
N VAL A 471 -0.49 6.88 -16.58
CA VAL A 471 0.71 7.70 -16.34
C VAL A 471 0.51 9.05 -17.04
N PRO A 472 0.57 10.18 -16.32
CA PRO A 472 0.31 11.50 -16.92
C PRO A 472 1.19 11.77 -18.15
N PRO A 473 0.67 12.40 -19.22
CA PRO A 473 1.40 12.58 -20.48
C PRO A 473 2.75 13.29 -20.30
N GLU A 474 2.81 14.32 -19.45
CA GLU A 474 4.05 15.04 -19.17
C GLU A 474 5.13 14.13 -18.55
N PHE A 475 4.68 13.21 -17.71
CA PHE A 475 5.55 12.26 -17.04
C PHE A 475 6.05 11.18 -18.00
N LYS A 476 5.16 10.71 -18.89
CA LYS A 476 5.58 9.85 -20.01
C LYS A 476 6.64 10.53 -20.86
N SER A 477 6.53 11.82 -21.15
CA SER A 477 7.54 12.57 -21.91
C SER A 477 8.89 12.62 -21.19
N PHE A 478 8.91 12.77 -19.87
CA PHE A 478 10.15 12.72 -19.07
C PHE A 478 10.86 11.37 -19.10
N LEU A 479 10.09 10.28 -19.15
CA LEU A 479 10.59 8.92 -19.30
C LEU A 479 10.86 8.52 -20.76
N SER A 480 10.86 9.48 -21.69
CA SER A 480 10.95 9.19 -23.12
C SER A 480 12.10 9.89 -23.80
N LEU A 481 12.54 9.25 -24.89
CA LEU A 481 13.51 9.77 -25.81
C LEU A 481 12.88 9.95 -27.19
N GLY A 482 13.37 10.93 -27.94
CA GLY A 482 13.11 11.05 -29.36
C GLY A 482 13.66 9.86 -30.15
N SER A 483 13.33 9.81 -31.43
CA SER A 483 13.90 8.82 -32.36
C SER A 483 15.41 8.97 -32.53
N ASP A 484 15.97 10.13 -32.19
CA ASP A 484 17.39 10.44 -32.13
C ASP A 484 18.08 9.98 -30.83
N GLY A 485 17.33 9.37 -29.90
CA GLY A 485 17.82 8.88 -28.61
C GLY A 485 18.02 9.98 -27.56
N LYS A 486 17.60 11.22 -27.82
CA LYS A 486 17.71 12.33 -26.86
C LYS A 486 16.44 12.48 -26.02
N PRO A 487 16.55 12.90 -24.74
CA PRO A 487 15.38 13.08 -23.88
C PRO A 487 14.36 14.08 -24.44
N LEU A 488 13.08 13.73 -24.39
CA LEU A 488 11.99 14.63 -24.83
C LEU A 488 11.73 15.75 -23.81
N LYS A 489 11.90 15.47 -22.51
CA LYS A 489 11.80 16.44 -21.41
C LYS A 489 12.95 16.18 -20.42
N ILE A 490 13.53 17.25 -19.88
CA ILE A 490 14.66 17.20 -18.94
C ILE A 490 14.22 17.66 -17.54
N ASP A 491 13.27 18.58 -17.46
CA ASP A 491 12.76 19.12 -16.20
C ASP A 491 11.86 18.12 -15.47
N SER A 492 12.04 18.00 -14.15
CA SER A 492 11.30 17.15 -13.24
C SER A 492 10.24 17.87 -12.41
N ASP A 493 10.04 19.18 -12.57
CA ASP A 493 8.99 19.92 -11.88
C ASP A 493 7.60 19.54 -12.42
N PHE A 494 7.08 18.43 -11.92
CA PHE A 494 5.73 17.95 -12.18
C PHE A 494 4.84 18.23 -10.97
N ARG A 495 3.91 19.19 -11.09
CA ARG A 495 2.80 19.30 -10.13
C ARG A 495 1.65 18.44 -10.62
N ILE A 496 1.57 17.19 -10.16
CA ILE A 496 0.41 16.35 -10.42
C ILE A 496 -0.67 16.70 -9.39
N SER A 497 -1.84 17.11 -9.87
CA SER A 497 -3.03 17.20 -9.04
C SER A 497 -3.45 15.79 -8.59
N LEU A 498 -3.57 15.58 -7.28
CA LEU A 498 -4.18 14.36 -6.74
C LEU A 498 -5.60 14.20 -7.32
N PRO A 499 -6.08 12.97 -7.52
CA PRO A 499 -7.50 12.74 -7.82
C PRO A 499 -8.36 13.47 -6.79
N LYS A 500 -9.46 14.07 -7.23
CA LYS A 500 -10.37 14.75 -6.28
C LYS A 500 -11.13 13.69 -5.49
N ASN A 501 -11.57 14.02 -4.28
CA ASN A 501 -12.42 13.13 -3.47
C ASN A 501 -13.69 12.71 -4.24
N GLU A 502 -14.24 13.61 -5.08
CA GLU A 502 -15.38 13.35 -5.97
C GLU A 502 -15.15 12.17 -6.94
N ASP A 503 -13.91 11.85 -7.30
CA ASP A 503 -13.58 10.71 -8.19
C ASP A 503 -13.73 9.35 -7.48
N TRP A 504 -13.96 9.35 -6.16
CA TRP A 504 -14.06 8.16 -5.30
C TRP A 504 -15.41 8.05 -4.56
N GLU A 505 -16.36 8.93 -4.85
CA GLU A 505 -17.70 8.86 -4.25
C GLU A 505 -18.47 7.68 -4.84
N THR A 506 -18.94 6.77 -3.98
CA THR A 506 -19.76 5.63 -4.40
C THR A 506 -20.84 5.33 -3.37
N ASP A 507 -21.99 4.81 -3.81
CA ASP A 507 -22.99 4.24 -2.90
C ASP A 507 -22.44 2.92 -2.32
N ASP A 508 -21.82 2.95 -1.15
CA ASP A 508 -21.16 1.82 -0.46
C ASP A 508 -22.05 1.15 0.61
N TYR A 509 -23.36 1.36 0.55
CA TYR A 509 -24.30 0.66 1.40
C TYR A 509 -25.53 0.16 0.65
N VAL A 510 -26.20 -0.83 1.24
CA VAL A 510 -27.51 -1.31 0.80
C VAL A 510 -28.53 -1.12 1.91
N LEU A 511 -29.74 -0.68 1.55
CA LEU A 511 -30.84 -0.63 2.49
C LEU A 511 -31.36 -2.05 2.75
N LEU A 512 -31.81 -2.30 3.98
CA LEU A 512 -32.56 -3.52 4.27
C LEU A 512 -33.79 -3.57 3.35
N PRO A 513 -34.12 -4.75 2.77
CA PRO A 513 -35.42 -4.92 2.14
C PRO A 513 -36.51 -4.63 3.17
N ASN A 514 -37.69 -4.15 2.76
CA ASN A 514 -38.83 -3.95 3.68
C ASN A 514 -39.10 -5.27 4.42
N ILE A 515 -38.59 -5.36 5.65
CA ILE A 515 -38.91 -6.44 6.58
C ILE A 515 -40.21 -5.97 7.20
N ASP A 516 -41.35 -6.42 6.66
CA ASP A 516 -42.64 -6.20 7.32
C ASP A 516 -42.50 -6.72 8.75
N ALA A 517 -42.63 -5.79 9.70
CA ALA A 517 -42.41 -5.99 11.14
C ALA A 517 -43.39 -6.98 11.77
#